data_AF-A0AAE2W202-F1
#
_entry.id   AF-A0AAE2W202-F1
#
_cell.length_a   1.000
_cell.length_b   1.000
_cell.length_c   1.000
_cell.angle_alpha   90.00
_cell.angle_beta   90.00
_cell.angle_gamma   90.00
#
_symmetry.space_group_name_H-M   'P 1'
#
loop_
_entity.id
_entity.type
_entity.pdbx_description
1 polymer ?
#
loop_
_entity_poly.entity_id
_entity_poly.type
_entity_poly.pdbx_seq_one_letter_code
_entity_poly.pdbx_strand_id
1 'polypeptide(L)'
;MAVLITLLVWGMAGIAAAQSDAPRIALIVGNGGYSSVTPLDNPVSDAELMAQTLEARGFVVTLLPDANQVTMNRAIAQFGRDLRKGGKDATGLFYYAGHAVQSFGSNYLLPIDASLINAADLSLVAVPAQAVLRQMFSAKNKTNIVILDACRNNPFDDIPELNDNGLAEMKSPTGTFLAYSTAPGAVALDGVGGNSPFTLALADQIPVAGLPIEQMFKNVRVEVIEQTGGQQTPWDSSSLTNDFFFTAGVPLSAEEQAEEQLWASVQNSTDPVPVVLFMRGYPNSKYIDEARALLDRIVDAERTPAAEPVDTTAEQERLIGLAQSSGSVADYEAYLAAFPEGIYAEFAAFELKILAEKAERATAQDETEEPVVVASRAPAAPMGPELTFLMPFTSGDPAIMGKSIEELVTGSPLFSPIEGLPEELWKEQNCSNCHQWTKEALCTQGTTYVNAGNDEAVSKQHPYGGGFKLNLRAWASGGCK
;
A
#
# COMPACT_ATOMS: atom_id res chain seq x y z
N MET A 1 82.36 -19.64 30.29
CA MET A 1 81.17 -20.37 29.83
C MET A 1 80.01 -19.39 29.81
N ALA A 2 79.62 -18.91 28.64
CA ALA A 2 78.43 -18.07 28.45
C ALA A 2 77.62 -18.70 27.32
N VAL A 3 76.43 -19.18 27.66
CA VAL A 3 75.50 -19.86 26.74
C VAL A 3 74.67 -18.77 26.04
N LEU A 4 74.80 -18.69 24.72
CA LEU A 4 73.89 -17.93 23.85
C LEU A 4 72.59 -18.72 23.68
N ILE A 5 71.45 -18.10 24.03
CA ILE A 5 70.11 -18.57 23.67
C ILE A 5 69.64 -17.71 22.51
N THR A 6 69.55 -18.31 21.33
CA THR A 6 68.99 -17.70 20.12
C THR A 6 67.46 -17.87 20.15
N LEU A 7 66.73 -16.77 20.32
CA LEU A 7 65.27 -16.73 20.18
C LEU A 7 64.91 -16.64 18.69
N LEU A 8 64.27 -17.68 18.16
CA LEU A 8 63.70 -17.74 16.82
C LEU A 8 62.37 -16.98 16.81
N VAL A 9 62.28 -15.88 16.05
CA VAL A 9 61.02 -15.17 15.79
C VAL A 9 60.33 -15.83 14.59
N TRP A 10 59.23 -16.55 14.85
CA TRP A 10 58.33 -17.04 13.80
C TRP A 10 57.43 -15.89 13.35
N GLY A 11 57.65 -15.40 12.12
CA GLY A 11 56.71 -14.51 11.45
C GLY A 11 55.49 -15.30 10.97
N MET A 12 54.34 -15.09 11.61
CA MET A 12 53.05 -15.47 11.04
C MET A 12 52.71 -14.49 9.91
N ALA A 13 52.99 -14.86 8.66
CA ALA A 13 52.36 -14.23 7.51
C ALA A 13 50.92 -14.72 7.44
N GLY A 14 49.97 -13.87 7.85
CA GLY A 14 48.55 -14.11 7.67
C GLY A 14 48.24 -14.23 6.18
N ILE A 15 47.79 -15.41 5.75
CA ILE A 15 47.16 -15.58 4.44
C ILE A 15 45.82 -14.87 4.53
N ALA A 16 45.74 -13.67 3.96
CA ALA A 16 44.45 -13.05 3.66
C ALA A 16 43.76 -13.95 2.62
N ALA A 17 42.83 -14.78 3.08
CA ALA A 17 41.93 -15.49 2.17
C ALA A 17 41.12 -14.41 1.42
N ALA A 18 41.34 -14.30 0.12
CA ALA A 18 40.45 -13.54 -0.75
C ALA A 18 39.05 -14.16 -0.59
N GLN A 19 38.15 -13.40 0.04
CA GLN A 19 36.75 -13.75 0.15
C GLN A 19 36.21 -13.74 -1.27
N SER A 20 36.03 -14.92 -1.87
CA SER A 20 35.44 -15.00 -3.20
C SER A 20 34.02 -14.49 -3.10
N ASP A 21 33.70 -13.39 -3.79
CA ASP A 21 32.32 -12.93 -3.90
C ASP A 21 31.43 -14.09 -4.35
N ALA A 22 30.29 -14.24 -3.69
CA ALA A 22 29.36 -15.31 -4.00
C ALA A 22 28.91 -15.19 -5.47
N PRO A 23 28.85 -16.30 -6.24
CA PRO A 23 28.55 -16.22 -7.67
C PRO A 23 27.19 -15.56 -7.94
N ARG A 24 27.18 -14.51 -8.75
CA ARG A 24 25.97 -13.83 -9.22
C ARG A 24 25.73 -14.23 -10.67
N ILE A 25 24.61 -14.86 -10.97
CA ILE A 25 24.30 -15.43 -12.29
C ILE A 25 22.95 -14.87 -12.74
N ALA A 26 22.88 -14.34 -13.96
CA ALA A 26 21.66 -13.77 -14.51
C ALA A 26 21.30 -14.39 -15.87
N LEU A 27 20.02 -14.66 -16.08
CA LEU A 27 19.44 -14.96 -17.39
C LEU A 27 18.47 -13.83 -17.74
N ILE A 28 18.72 -13.17 -18.86
CA ILE A 28 17.97 -11.99 -19.31
C ILE A 28 17.42 -12.30 -20.69
N VAL A 29 16.11 -12.12 -20.86
CA VAL A 29 15.41 -12.37 -22.13
C VAL A 29 14.62 -11.12 -22.51
N GLY A 30 14.81 -10.66 -23.74
CA GLY A 30 14.08 -9.54 -24.32
C GLY A 30 13.49 -9.95 -25.65
N ASN A 31 12.17 -10.13 -25.73
CA ASN A 31 11.49 -10.55 -26.95
C ASN A 31 10.59 -9.43 -27.46
N GLY A 32 10.92 -8.90 -28.63
CA GLY A 32 10.14 -7.85 -29.31
C GLY A 32 9.84 -8.16 -30.79
N GLY A 33 10.71 -8.92 -31.46
CA GLY A 33 10.61 -9.30 -32.87
C GLY A 33 9.60 -10.42 -33.17
N TYR A 34 8.39 -10.34 -32.63
CA TYR A 34 7.35 -11.35 -32.84
C TYR A 34 6.92 -11.45 -34.30
N SER A 35 6.83 -12.67 -34.84
CA SER A 35 6.39 -12.90 -36.22
C SER A 35 4.88 -13.05 -36.39
N SER A 36 4.20 -13.53 -35.36
CA SER A 36 2.80 -13.98 -35.41
C SER A 36 1.85 -13.16 -34.53
N VAL A 37 2.40 -12.26 -33.72
CA VAL A 37 1.65 -11.31 -32.88
C VAL A 37 2.26 -9.93 -33.02
N THR A 38 1.59 -8.91 -32.48
CA THR A 38 2.06 -7.51 -32.51
C THR A 38 3.49 -7.41 -31.95
N PRO A 39 4.46 -6.94 -32.74
CA PRO A 39 5.83 -6.70 -32.28
C PRO A 39 5.89 -5.62 -31.18
N LEU A 40 6.95 -5.67 -30.38
CA LEU A 40 7.24 -4.68 -29.35
C LEU A 40 8.61 -4.06 -29.61
N ASP A 41 8.72 -2.73 -29.51
CA ASP A 41 9.94 -2.01 -29.92
C ASP A 41 11.05 -1.99 -28.87
N ASN A 42 10.70 -2.01 -27.58
CA ASN A 42 11.65 -1.83 -26.47
C ASN A 42 12.17 -3.11 -25.77
N PRO A 43 11.61 -4.34 -25.86
CA PRO A 43 12.06 -5.42 -24.98
C PRO A 43 13.52 -5.84 -25.18
N VAL A 44 14.02 -5.72 -26.41
CA VAL A 44 15.45 -5.98 -26.71
C VAL A 44 16.33 -4.92 -26.06
N SER A 45 15.99 -3.63 -26.21
CA SER A 45 16.69 -2.52 -25.55
C SER A 45 16.66 -2.64 -24.03
N ASP A 46 15.49 -2.99 -23.47
CA ASP A 46 15.28 -3.19 -22.03
C ASP A 46 16.22 -4.29 -21.50
N ALA A 47 16.28 -5.43 -22.21
CA ALA A 47 17.15 -6.54 -21.86
C ALA A 47 18.64 -6.18 -21.98
N GLU A 48 19.03 -5.42 -23.00
CA GLU A 48 20.42 -4.94 -23.17
C GLU A 48 20.84 -3.98 -22.06
N LEU A 49 19.97 -3.04 -21.67
CA LEU A 49 20.22 -2.11 -20.57
C LEU A 49 20.37 -2.85 -19.24
N MET A 50 19.49 -3.81 -18.96
CA MET A 50 19.58 -4.65 -17.77
C MET A 50 20.84 -5.52 -17.76
N ALA A 51 21.24 -6.07 -18.90
CA ALA A 51 22.48 -6.84 -19.02
C ALA A 51 23.69 -6.00 -18.63
N GLN A 52 23.84 -4.82 -19.23
CA GLN A 52 24.95 -3.91 -18.94
C GLN A 52 24.97 -3.49 -17.47
N THR A 53 23.79 -3.15 -16.93
CA THR A 53 23.65 -2.74 -15.53
C THR A 53 24.07 -3.85 -14.58
N LEU A 54 23.63 -5.08 -14.81
CA LEU A 54 23.94 -6.23 -13.93
C LEU A 54 25.38 -6.72 -14.08
N GLU A 55 25.93 -6.75 -15.29
CA GLU A 55 27.36 -7.07 -15.53
C GLU A 55 28.26 -6.11 -14.76
N ALA A 56 27.93 -4.81 -14.76
CA ALA A 56 28.65 -3.81 -13.99
C ALA A 56 28.59 -4.04 -12.47
N ARG A 57 27.65 -4.85 -11.97
CA ARG A 57 27.47 -5.26 -10.55
C ARG A 57 27.92 -6.71 -10.28
N GLY A 58 28.73 -7.27 -11.17
CA GLY A 58 29.40 -8.56 -10.99
C GLY A 58 28.53 -9.77 -11.31
N PHE A 59 27.39 -9.60 -11.99
CA PHE A 59 26.64 -10.74 -12.52
C PHE A 59 27.33 -11.32 -13.76
N VAL A 60 27.38 -12.64 -13.84
CA VAL A 60 27.62 -13.38 -15.08
C VAL A 60 26.29 -13.45 -15.82
N VAL A 61 26.14 -12.65 -16.87
CA VAL A 61 24.89 -12.50 -17.62
C VAL A 61 24.87 -13.43 -18.83
N THR A 62 23.74 -14.11 -19.03
CA THR A 62 23.34 -14.71 -20.31
C THR A 62 22.19 -13.88 -20.88
N LEU A 63 22.46 -13.09 -21.91
CA LEU A 63 21.48 -12.26 -22.61
C LEU A 63 20.92 -12.99 -23.83
N LEU A 64 19.60 -13.00 -23.98
CA LEU A 64 18.88 -13.59 -25.11
C LEU A 64 17.91 -12.57 -25.72
N PRO A 65 18.33 -11.84 -26.76
CA PRO A 65 17.42 -11.02 -27.55
C PRO A 65 16.65 -11.91 -28.54
N ASP A 66 15.35 -11.67 -28.68
CA ASP A 66 14.45 -12.32 -29.64
C ASP A 66 14.58 -13.84 -29.68
N ALA A 67 14.39 -14.46 -28.52
CA ALA A 67 14.55 -15.89 -28.32
C ALA A 67 13.30 -16.68 -28.70
N ASN A 68 13.51 -17.75 -29.48
CA ASN A 68 12.49 -18.75 -29.75
C ASN A 68 12.30 -19.73 -28.58
N GLN A 69 11.22 -20.53 -28.63
CA GLN A 69 10.81 -21.39 -27.51
C GLN A 69 11.91 -22.37 -27.10
N VAL A 70 12.55 -23.00 -28.10
CA VAL A 70 13.62 -23.98 -27.88
C VAL A 70 14.83 -23.34 -27.19
N THR A 71 15.19 -22.12 -27.61
CA THR A 71 16.32 -21.37 -27.04
C THR A 71 16.04 -20.98 -25.60
N MET A 72 14.85 -20.44 -25.31
CA MET A 72 14.42 -20.10 -23.95
C MET A 72 14.46 -21.33 -23.03
N ASN A 73 13.85 -22.45 -23.44
CA ASN A 73 13.83 -23.67 -22.62
C ASN A 73 15.23 -24.23 -22.33
N ARG A 74 16.12 -24.23 -23.33
CA ARG A 74 17.52 -24.65 -23.16
C ARG A 74 18.28 -23.73 -22.21
N ALA A 75 18.09 -22.42 -22.33
CA ALA A 75 18.74 -21.43 -21.50
C ALA A 75 18.25 -21.48 -20.05
N ILE A 76 16.95 -21.64 -19.81
CA ILE A 76 16.39 -21.82 -18.46
C ILE A 76 16.99 -23.08 -17.81
N ALA A 77 17.09 -24.18 -18.56
CA ALA A 77 17.72 -25.40 -18.05
C ALA A 77 19.21 -25.21 -17.76
N GLN A 78 19.93 -24.46 -18.59
CA GLN A 78 21.35 -24.14 -18.39
C GLN A 78 21.56 -23.22 -17.18
N PHE A 79 20.77 -22.16 -17.07
CA PHE A 79 20.74 -21.24 -15.93
C PHE A 79 20.57 -21.99 -14.61
N GLY A 80 19.62 -22.94 -14.54
CA GLY A 80 19.47 -23.79 -13.36
C GLY A 80 20.71 -24.66 -13.05
N ARG A 81 21.41 -25.17 -14.08
CA ARG A 81 22.67 -25.93 -13.89
C ARG A 81 23.78 -25.02 -13.37
N ASP A 82 23.88 -23.80 -13.89
CA ASP A 82 24.90 -22.84 -13.47
C ASP A 82 24.67 -22.37 -12.03
N LEU A 83 23.42 -22.13 -11.63
CA LEU A 83 23.08 -21.85 -10.23
C LEU A 83 23.47 -23.00 -9.30
N ARG A 84 23.14 -24.25 -9.65
CA ARG A 84 23.56 -25.44 -8.87
C ARG A 84 25.08 -25.55 -8.75
N LYS A 85 25.81 -25.20 -9.81
CA LYS A 85 27.27 -25.20 -9.82
C LYS A 85 27.86 -24.06 -8.98
N GLY A 86 27.19 -22.91 -8.94
CA GLY A 86 27.57 -21.75 -8.11
C GLY A 86 27.45 -22.01 -6.60
N GLY A 87 26.70 -23.05 -6.20
CA GLY A 87 26.59 -23.49 -4.81
C GLY A 87 25.57 -22.69 -4.00
N LYS A 88 25.52 -23.00 -2.69
CA LYS A 88 24.48 -22.49 -1.78
C LYS A 88 24.48 -20.96 -1.61
N ASP A 89 25.61 -20.30 -1.81
CA ASP A 89 25.74 -18.86 -1.59
C ASP A 89 25.41 -18.04 -2.85
N ALA A 90 25.21 -18.70 -3.99
CA ALA A 90 24.97 -18.02 -5.26
C ALA A 90 23.67 -17.20 -5.29
N THR A 91 23.68 -16.14 -6.09
CA THR A 91 22.50 -15.35 -6.43
C THR A 91 22.08 -15.64 -7.86
N GLY A 92 20.81 -15.99 -8.05
CA GLY A 92 20.20 -16.12 -9.36
C GLY A 92 19.27 -14.96 -9.67
N LEU A 93 19.40 -14.38 -10.86
CA LEU A 93 18.46 -13.37 -11.37
C LEU A 93 17.88 -13.82 -12.72
N PHE A 94 16.57 -13.75 -12.86
CA PHE A 94 15.89 -13.88 -14.14
C PHE A 94 15.16 -12.59 -14.46
N TYR A 95 15.41 -12.04 -15.64
CA TYR A 95 14.71 -10.88 -16.15
C TYR A 95 14.05 -11.24 -17.49
N TYR A 96 12.79 -10.86 -17.66
CA TYR A 96 12.06 -11.03 -18.91
C TYR A 96 11.33 -9.76 -19.30
N ALA A 97 11.55 -9.27 -20.52
CA ALA A 97 10.75 -8.25 -21.18
C ALA A 97 10.11 -8.83 -22.45
N GLY A 98 8.83 -8.57 -22.65
CA GLY A 98 8.08 -9.03 -23.83
C GLY A 98 6.61 -9.30 -23.55
N HIS A 99 5.95 -10.02 -24.46
CA HIS A 99 4.59 -10.51 -24.25
C HIS A 99 4.56 -11.66 -23.26
N ALA A 100 3.67 -11.57 -22.29
CA ALA A 100 3.33 -12.68 -21.41
C ALA A 100 1.81 -12.72 -21.21
N VAL A 101 1.27 -13.92 -21.09
CA VAL A 101 -0.17 -14.14 -20.91
C VAL A 101 -0.42 -15.05 -19.74
N GLN A 102 -1.60 -14.90 -19.14
CA GLN A 102 -2.10 -15.76 -18.10
C GLN A 102 -3.05 -16.80 -18.73
N SER A 103 -3.03 -18.03 -18.22
CA SER A 103 -4.10 -18.99 -18.45
C SER A 103 -4.26 -19.90 -17.23
N PHE A 104 -5.49 -20.03 -16.72
CA PHE A 104 -5.83 -20.83 -15.53
C PHE A 104 -4.90 -20.56 -14.32
N GLY A 105 -4.60 -19.28 -14.07
CA GLY A 105 -3.73 -18.86 -12.95
C GLY A 105 -2.25 -19.17 -13.13
N SER A 106 -1.81 -19.57 -14.33
CA SER A 106 -0.40 -19.78 -14.69
C SER A 106 0.07 -18.72 -15.67
N ASN A 107 1.30 -18.25 -15.52
CA ASN A 107 1.90 -17.25 -16.39
C ASN A 107 2.77 -17.92 -17.45
N TYR A 108 2.62 -17.47 -18.70
CA TYR A 108 3.36 -17.96 -19.86
C TYR A 108 4.09 -16.80 -20.52
N LEU A 109 5.40 -16.95 -20.66
CA LEU A 109 6.28 -16.03 -21.39
C LEU A 109 6.21 -16.42 -22.87
N LEU A 110 6.00 -15.46 -23.77
CA LEU A 110 5.89 -15.74 -25.20
C LEU A 110 7.27 -15.65 -25.89
N PRO A 111 7.71 -16.73 -26.54
CA PRO A 111 8.78 -16.70 -27.53
C PRO A 111 8.43 -15.87 -28.78
N ILE A 112 9.43 -15.42 -29.54
CA ILE A 112 9.19 -14.67 -30.79
C ILE A 112 8.47 -15.49 -31.88
N ASP A 113 8.60 -16.81 -31.82
CA ASP A 113 7.98 -17.78 -32.73
C ASP A 113 6.65 -18.34 -32.19
N ALA A 114 6.12 -17.76 -31.10
CA ALA A 114 4.83 -18.15 -30.55
C ALA A 114 3.71 -17.85 -31.54
N SER A 115 3.08 -18.90 -32.04
CA SER A 115 1.89 -18.83 -32.90
C SER A 115 0.80 -19.65 -32.26
N LEU A 116 -0.30 -19.00 -31.89
CA LEU A 116 -1.41 -19.63 -31.19
C LEU A 116 -2.66 -19.61 -32.05
N ILE A 117 -3.29 -20.77 -32.23
CA ILE A 117 -4.59 -20.90 -32.90
C ILE A 117 -5.69 -21.13 -31.86
N ASN A 118 -5.42 -21.95 -30.83
CA ASN A 118 -6.36 -22.23 -29.74
C ASN A 118 -5.67 -22.05 -28.38
N ALA A 119 -6.40 -21.61 -27.36
CA ALA A 119 -5.88 -21.47 -26.00
C ALA A 119 -5.26 -22.76 -25.45
N ALA A 120 -5.78 -23.94 -25.82
CA ALA A 120 -5.28 -25.24 -25.39
C ALA A 120 -3.82 -25.50 -25.80
N ASP A 121 -3.37 -24.88 -26.91
CA ASP A 121 -2.02 -25.06 -27.44
C ASP A 121 -0.98 -24.17 -26.73
N LEU A 122 -1.41 -23.27 -25.84
CA LEU A 122 -0.54 -22.28 -25.20
C LEU A 122 0.64 -22.94 -24.48
N SER A 123 0.38 -24.02 -23.74
CA SER A 123 1.43 -24.77 -23.03
C SER A 123 2.44 -25.47 -23.95
N LEU A 124 2.09 -25.66 -25.23
CA LEU A 124 2.94 -26.29 -26.24
C LEU A 124 3.83 -25.28 -26.97
N VAL A 125 3.40 -24.02 -27.07
CA VAL A 125 4.09 -22.98 -27.87
C VAL A 125 4.75 -21.89 -27.02
N ALA A 126 4.29 -21.67 -25.79
CA ALA A 126 4.85 -20.70 -24.86
C ALA A 126 5.79 -21.37 -23.83
N VAL A 127 6.38 -20.57 -22.94
CA VAL A 127 7.24 -21.05 -21.85
C VAL A 127 6.60 -20.69 -20.50
N PRO A 128 6.24 -21.66 -19.66
CA PRO A 128 5.64 -21.36 -18.36
C PRO A 128 6.67 -20.69 -17.43
N ALA A 129 6.33 -19.53 -16.86
CA ALA A 129 7.20 -18.78 -15.95
C ALA A 129 7.60 -19.61 -14.72
N GLN A 130 6.71 -20.50 -14.25
CA GLN A 130 7.00 -21.46 -13.19
C GLN A 130 8.17 -22.41 -13.52
N ALA A 131 8.54 -22.62 -14.79
CA ALA A 131 9.75 -23.38 -15.13
C ALA A 131 11.03 -22.72 -14.60
N VAL A 132 11.10 -21.38 -14.64
CA VAL A 132 12.22 -20.60 -14.09
C VAL A 132 12.26 -20.78 -12.58
N LEU A 133 11.13 -20.56 -11.90
CA LEU A 133 11.02 -20.72 -10.44
C LEU A 133 11.41 -22.13 -9.99
N ARG A 134 11.04 -23.18 -10.73
CA ARG A 134 11.46 -24.55 -10.43
C ARG A 134 12.97 -24.75 -10.56
N GLN A 135 13.60 -24.18 -11.58
CA GLN A 135 15.06 -24.27 -11.74
C GLN A 135 15.80 -23.56 -10.61
N MET A 136 15.35 -22.36 -10.24
CA MET A 136 15.86 -21.57 -9.12
C MET A 136 15.67 -22.29 -7.78
N PHE A 137 14.46 -22.78 -7.49
CA PHE A 137 14.17 -23.54 -6.27
C PHE A 137 15.03 -24.80 -6.16
N SER A 138 15.18 -25.55 -7.26
CA SER A 138 16.02 -26.75 -7.29
C SER A 138 17.50 -26.44 -7.08
N ALA A 139 17.95 -25.21 -7.32
CA ALA A 139 19.35 -24.84 -7.15
C ALA A 139 19.77 -24.70 -5.68
N LYS A 140 18.82 -24.46 -4.77
CA LYS A 140 19.06 -24.31 -3.32
C LYS A 140 20.13 -23.25 -3.00
N ASN A 141 20.22 -22.24 -3.84
CA ASN A 141 21.08 -21.09 -3.67
C ASN A 141 20.38 -20.05 -2.77
N LYS A 142 21.16 -19.12 -2.22
CA LYS A 142 20.74 -18.23 -1.12
C LYS A 142 19.65 -17.26 -1.53
N THR A 143 19.75 -16.72 -2.75
CA THR A 143 18.90 -15.63 -3.22
C THR A 143 18.51 -15.85 -4.66
N ASN A 144 17.21 -15.81 -4.94
CA ASN A 144 16.66 -15.82 -6.29
C ASN A 144 15.84 -14.54 -6.51
N ILE A 145 15.99 -13.93 -7.67
CA ILE A 145 15.31 -12.69 -8.06
C ILE A 145 14.66 -12.93 -9.42
N VAL A 146 13.37 -12.71 -9.54
CA VAL A 146 12.62 -12.82 -10.80
C VAL A 146 11.95 -11.48 -11.06
N ILE A 147 12.24 -10.89 -12.22
CA ILE A 147 11.70 -9.59 -12.64
C ILE A 147 10.99 -9.81 -13.98
N LEU A 148 9.69 -9.52 -14.02
CA LEU A 148 8.86 -9.64 -15.21
C LEU A 148 8.40 -8.26 -15.66
N ASP A 149 9.01 -7.76 -16.73
CA ASP A 149 8.56 -6.56 -17.45
C ASP A 149 7.67 -6.96 -18.65
N ALA A 150 6.58 -7.65 -18.32
CA ALA A 150 5.70 -8.26 -19.31
C ALA A 150 4.26 -8.20 -18.82
N CYS A 151 3.46 -7.30 -19.39
CA CYS A 151 2.02 -7.14 -19.19
C CYS A 151 1.47 -6.04 -20.13
N ARG A 152 1.92 -5.93 -21.38
CA ARG A 152 1.69 -4.69 -22.18
C ARG A 152 0.37 -4.64 -22.93
N ASN A 153 -0.10 -5.78 -23.41
CA ASN A 153 -1.42 -6.06 -23.97
C ASN A 153 -1.42 -7.57 -24.26
N ASN A 154 -2.51 -8.29 -24.00
CA ASN A 154 -2.57 -9.68 -24.43
C ASN A 154 -2.72 -9.72 -25.96
N PRO A 155 -1.75 -10.27 -26.73
CA PRO A 155 -1.86 -10.35 -28.19
C PRO A 155 -2.89 -11.36 -28.70
N PHE A 156 -3.54 -12.10 -27.79
CA PHE A 156 -4.56 -13.11 -28.07
C PHE A 156 -5.89 -12.75 -27.40
N ASP A 157 -6.22 -11.46 -27.33
CA ASP A 157 -7.47 -10.93 -26.76
C ASP A 157 -8.74 -11.46 -27.46
N ASP A 158 -8.63 -11.78 -28.75
CA ASP A 158 -9.67 -12.47 -29.54
C ASP A 158 -9.98 -13.90 -29.06
N ILE A 159 -9.13 -14.50 -28.21
CA ILE A 159 -9.34 -15.84 -27.64
C ILE A 159 -9.96 -15.69 -26.24
N PRO A 160 -11.26 -16.02 -26.05
CA PRO A 160 -11.98 -15.75 -24.81
C PRO A 160 -11.33 -16.36 -23.56
N GLU A 161 -10.69 -17.52 -23.67
CA GLU A 161 -10.02 -18.20 -22.56
C GLU A 161 -8.69 -17.55 -22.14
N LEU A 162 -8.19 -16.57 -22.90
CA LEU A 162 -6.96 -15.84 -22.60
C LEU A 162 -7.21 -14.36 -22.31
N ASN A 163 -8.44 -13.85 -22.43
CA ASN A 163 -8.74 -12.42 -22.34
C ASN A 163 -8.52 -11.76 -20.96
N ASP A 164 -8.02 -12.51 -19.98
CA ASP A 164 -7.55 -11.98 -18.71
C ASP A 164 -6.37 -11.02 -18.97
N ASN A 165 -6.52 -9.78 -18.51
CA ASN A 165 -5.46 -8.79 -18.60
C ASN A 165 -4.41 -9.04 -17.50
N GLY A 166 -3.16 -8.71 -17.83
CA GLY A 166 -2.03 -8.82 -16.91
C GLY A 166 -1.63 -10.26 -16.56
N LEU A 167 -0.73 -10.38 -15.58
CA LEU A 167 -0.22 -11.67 -15.09
C LEU A 167 -0.88 -12.07 -13.78
N ALA A 168 -1.02 -13.38 -13.57
CA ALA A 168 -1.39 -13.93 -12.29
C ALA A 168 -0.28 -13.74 -11.25
N GLU A 169 -0.69 -13.61 -9.99
CA GLU A 169 0.24 -13.68 -8.87
C GLU A 169 0.87 -15.09 -8.79
N MET A 170 2.20 -15.15 -8.72
CA MET A 170 2.93 -16.41 -8.53
C MET A 170 3.40 -16.54 -7.10
N LYS A 171 3.16 -17.71 -6.49
CA LYS A 171 3.73 -18.06 -5.19
C LYS A 171 5.24 -18.28 -5.31
N SER A 172 6.02 -17.43 -4.66
CA SER A 172 7.48 -17.50 -4.67
C SER A 172 7.98 -18.50 -3.60
N PRO A 173 8.90 -19.43 -3.94
CA PRO A 173 9.54 -20.29 -2.94
C PRO A 173 10.46 -19.49 -2.02
N THR A 174 10.65 -19.92 -0.78
CA THR A 174 11.55 -19.27 0.19
C THR A 174 12.91 -18.91 -0.41
N GLY A 175 13.39 -17.70 -0.13
CA GLY A 175 14.62 -17.16 -0.72
C GLY A 175 14.43 -16.55 -2.10
N THR A 176 13.19 -16.24 -2.49
CA THR A 176 12.88 -15.64 -3.80
C THR A 176 12.21 -14.27 -3.64
N PHE A 177 12.73 -13.29 -4.37
CA PHE A 177 12.11 -12.00 -4.63
C PHE A 177 11.49 -12.02 -6.02
N LEU A 178 10.21 -11.67 -6.14
CA LEU A 178 9.47 -11.63 -7.39
C LEU A 178 8.94 -10.23 -7.63
N ALA A 179 9.19 -9.66 -8.80
CA ALA A 179 8.70 -8.35 -9.19
C ALA A 179 8.04 -8.37 -10.57
N TYR A 180 7.03 -7.51 -10.71
CA TYR A 180 6.26 -7.27 -11.90
C TYR A 180 6.29 -5.77 -12.23
N SER A 181 6.37 -5.43 -13.52
CA SER A 181 6.36 -4.03 -13.95
C SER A 181 5.04 -3.30 -13.65
N THR A 182 3.96 -4.04 -13.40
CA THR A 182 2.65 -3.52 -13.00
C THR A 182 1.96 -4.49 -12.02
N ALA A 183 0.89 -4.05 -11.37
CA ALA A 183 0.12 -4.90 -10.45
C ALA A 183 -0.46 -6.14 -11.16
N PRO A 184 -0.61 -7.28 -10.47
CA PRO A 184 -1.31 -8.45 -11.03
C PRO A 184 -2.69 -8.05 -11.57
N GLY A 185 -3.03 -8.51 -12.77
CA GLY A 185 -4.27 -8.12 -13.45
C GLY A 185 -4.24 -6.76 -14.19
N ALA A 186 -3.18 -5.96 -14.01
CA ALA A 186 -3.01 -4.67 -14.67
C ALA A 186 -2.05 -4.74 -15.88
N VAL A 187 -2.03 -3.66 -16.67
CA VAL A 187 -1.22 -3.53 -17.89
C VAL A 187 -0.03 -2.57 -17.65
N ALA A 188 1.08 -2.81 -18.32
CA ALA A 188 2.30 -1.99 -18.27
C ALA A 188 2.43 -1.12 -19.53
N LEU A 189 3.01 0.07 -19.39
CA LEU A 189 3.20 1.02 -20.49
C LEU A 189 4.53 0.80 -21.22
N ASP A 190 4.53 1.05 -22.53
CA ASP A 190 5.72 0.94 -23.37
C ASP A 190 6.73 2.08 -23.13
N GLY A 191 6.26 3.23 -22.64
CA GLY A 191 7.06 4.45 -22.49
C GLY A 191 7.31 5.17 -23.82
N VAL A 192 8.08 6.26 -23.75
CA VAL A 192 8.52 7.04 -24.91
C VAL A 192 10.04 7.11 -24.88
N GLY A 193 10.72 6.53 -25.88
CA GLY A 193 12.17 6.70 -26.04
C GLY A 193 13.06 5.46 -25.89
N GLY A 194 12.55 4.26 -26.18
CA GLY A 194 13.38 3.08 -26.46
C GLY A 194 13.51 2.06 -25.34
N ASN A 195 13.34 2.45 -24.07
CA ASN A 195 13.22 1.55 -22.92
C ASN A 195 11.91 1.81 -22.16
N SER A 196 11.40 0.79 -21.46
CA SER A 196 10.22 0.92 -20.61
C SER A 196 10.50 1.78 -19.37
N PRO A 197 9.49 2.50 -18.82
CA PRO A 197 9.67 3.27 -17.59
C PRO A 197 10.14 2.42 -16.42
N PHE A 198 9.68 1.17 -16.34
CA PHE A 198 10.08 0.23 -15.30
C PHE A 198 11.55 -0.19 -15.41
N THR A 199 12.02 -0.47 -16.62
CA THR A 199 13.41 -0.86 -16.86
C THR A 199 14.37 0.31 -16.68
N LEU A 200 13.97 1.52 -17.07
CA LEU A 200 14.74 2.74 -16.79
C LEU A 200 14.90 2.96 -15.27
N ALA A 201 13.79 2.91 -14.52
CA ALA A 201 13.85 3.05 -13.06
C ALA A 201 14.69 1.95 -12.40
N LEU A 202 14.63 0.70 -12.89
CA LEU A 202 15.52 -0.37 -12.39
C LEU A 202 16.99 -0.05 -12.66
N ALA A 203 17.32 0.38 -13.87
CA ALA A 203 18.70 0.72 -14.26
C ALA A 203 19.27 1.88 -13.43
N ASP A 204 18.42 2.82 -13.01
CA ASP A 204 18.81 3.96 -12.17
C ASP A 204 18.96 3.59 -10.69
N GLN A 205 18.12 2.68 -10.17
CA GLN A 205 18.13 2.30 -8.75
C GLN A 205 19.14 1.18 -8.42
N ILE A 206 19.42 0.25 -9.33
CA ILE A 206 20.39 -0.86 -9.12
C ILE A 206 21.81 -0.38 -8.73
N PRO A 207 22.35 0.70 -9.32
CA PRO A 207 23.66 1.25 -8.96
C PRO A 207 23.72 1.92 -7.58
N VAL A 208 22.58 2.22 -6.95
CA VAL A 208 22.55 2.94 -5.67
C VAL A 208 23.08 2.01 -4.57
N ALA A 209 24.20 2.43 -3.97
CA ALA A 209 24.91 1.63 -2.98
C ALA A 209 24.13 1.52 -1.66
N GLY A 210 24.16 0.32 -1.06
CA GLY A 210 23.65 0.10 0.29
C GLY A 210 22.12 0.04 0.42
N LEU A 211 21.37 -0.02 -0.70
CA LEU A 211 19.93 -0.23 -0.66
C LEU A 211 19.58 -1.73 -0.66
N PRO A 212 18.86 -2.23 0.37
CA PRO A 212 18.23 -3.54 0.29
C PRO A 212 17.24 -3.58 -0.87
N ILE A 213 17.11 -4.74 -1.52
CA ILE A 213 16.26 -4.90 -2.71
C ILE A 213 14.81 -4.46 -2.49
N GLU A 214 14.22 -4.72 -1.33
CA GLU A 214 12.86 -4.26 -0.98
C GLU A 214 12.75 -2.74 -1.01
N GLN A 215 13.73 -2.03 -0.44
CA GLN A 215 13.75 -0.57 -0.43
C GLN A 215 14.07 -0.01 -1.82
N MET A 216 14.97 -0.66 -2.58
CA MET A 216 15.25 -0.30 -3.96
C MET A 216 13.99 -0.40 -4.82
N PHE A 217 13.22 -1.48 -4.71
CA PHE A 217 11.96 -1.65 -5.46
C PHE A 217 10.86 -0.69 -5.02
N LYS A 218 10.85 -0.27 -3.76
CA LYS A 218 9.99 0.83 -3.31
C LYS A 218 10.33 2.13 -4.04
N ASN A 219 11.61 2.44 -4.25
CA ASN A 219 12.03 3.60 -5.02
C ASN A 219 11.64 3.46 -6.50
N VAL A 220 11.88 2.30 -7.11
CA VAL A 220 11.44 1.98 -8.49
C VAL A 220 9.95 2.21 -8.65
N ARG A 221 9.13 1.75 -7.69
CA ARG A 221 7.67 1.97 -7.72
C ARG A 221 7.31 3.45 -7.73
N VAL A 222 7.93 4.25 -6.85
CA VAL A 222 7.68 5.70 -6.78
C VAL A 222 8.02 6.36 -8.12
N GLU A 223 9.19 6.03 -8.67
CA GLU A 223 9.68 6.59 -9.92
C GLU A 223 8.79 6.22 -11.12
N VAL A 224 8.34 4.96 -11.22
CA VAL A 224 7.42 4.54 -12.29
C VAL A 224 6.05 5.20 -12.16
N ILE A 225 5.51 5.32 -10.94
CA ILE A 225 4.24 6.03 -10.72
C ILE A 225 4.37 7.48 -11.18
N GLU A 226 5.47 8.15 -10.86
CA GLU A 226 5.72 9.53 -11.27
C GLU A 226 5.85 9.65 -12.80
N GLN A 227 6.68 8.82 -13.43
CA GLN A 227 6.92 8.85 -14.88
C GLN A 227 5.66 8.51 -15.70
N THR A 228 4.76 7.69 -15.15
CA THR A 228 3.53 7.24 -15.83
C THR A 228 2.29 8.04 -15.42
N GLY A 229 2.42 9.04 -14.54
CA GLY A 229 1.28 9.79 -14.02
C GLY A 229 0.27 8.90 -13.28
N GLY A 230 0.74 7.84 -12.62
CA GLY A 230 -0.07 6.88 -11.86
C GLY A 230 -0.73 5.77 -12.67
N GLN A 231 -0.48 5.69 -13.99
CA GLN A 231 -1.07 4.66 -14.85
C GLN A 231 -0.46 3.27 -14.66
N GLN A 232 0.78 3.20 -14.15
CA GLN A 232 1.48 1.94 -13.90
C GLN A 232 2.01 1.94 -12.46
N THR A 233 1.75 0.83 -11.75
CA THR A 233 2.25 0.64 -10.38
C THR A 233 2.99 -0.69 -10.30
N PRO A 234 4.33 -0.69 -10.24
CA PRO A 234 5.10 -1.91 -10.04
C PRO A 234 4.73 -2.65 -8.76
N TRP A 235 4.73 -3.97 -8.83
CA TRP A 235 4.35 -4.84 -7.72
C TRP A 235 5.46 -5.85 -7.43
N ASP A 236 5.66 -6.15 -6.15
CA ASP A 236 6.65 -7.14 -5.73
C ASP A 236 6.14 -8.00 -4.58
N SER A 237 6.76 -9.18 -4.43
CA SER A 237 6.54 -10.12 -3.35
C SER A 237 7.88 -10.73 -2.95
N SER A 238 8.23 -10.62 -1.67
CA SER A 238 9.50 -11.12 -1.14
C SER A 238 9.27 -12.29 -0.18
N SER A 239 10.04 -13.35 -0.39
CA SER A 239 10.25 -14.43 0.57
C SER A 239 11.73 -14.56 0.94
N LEU A 240 12.50 -13.49 0.71
CA LEU A 240 13.91 -13.42 1.09
C LEU A 240 14.06 -13.56 2.60
N THR A 241 15.11 -14.25 3.01
CA THR A 241 15.45 -14.48 4.43
C THR A 241 16.69 -13.70 4.86
N ASN A 242 17.31 -12.98 3.92
CA ASN A 242 18.49 -12.17 4.13
C ASN A 242 18.42 -10.96 3.20
N ASP A 243 18.99 -9.84 3.63
CA ASP A 243 19.11 -8.66 2.78
C ASP A 243 19.98 -8.97 1.56
N PHE A 244 19.51 -8.49 0.41
CA PHE A 244 20.26 -8.51 -0.84
C PHE A 244 20.50 -7.08 -1.32
N PHE A 245 21.75 -6.80 -1.71
CA PHE A 245 22.18 -5.53 -2.24
C PHE A 245 22.79 -5.75 -3.62
N PHE A 246 22.22 -5.10 -4.64
CA PHE A 246 22.82 -5.11 -5.97
C PHE A 246 24.19 -4.44 -5.95
N THR A 247 24.27 -3.27 -5.33
CA THR A 247 25.50 -2.54 -5.07
C THR A 247 25.74 -2.51 -3.56
N ALA A 248 26.80 -3.19 -3.10
CA ALA A 248 27.16 -3.17 -1.69
C ALA A 248 27.40 -1.72 -1.23
N GLY A 249 26.85 -1.36 -0.07
CA GLY A 249 27.18 -0.09 0.57
C GLY A 249 28.66 -0.06 0.95
N VAL A 250 29.24 1.14 1.03
CA VAL A 250 30.53 1.28 1.72
C VAL A 250 30.28 0.85 3.17
N PRO A 251 31.00 -0.15 3.71
CA PRO A 251 30.87 -0.49 5.12
C PRO A 251 31.16 0.77 5.92
N LEU A 252 30.20 1.19 6.74
CA LEU A 252 30.41 2.32 7.65
C LEU A 252 31.70 2.06 8.44
N SER A 253 32.55 3.07 8.54
CA SER A 253 33.71 3.02 9.41
C SER A 253 33.27 2.74 10.85
N ALA A 254 34.18 2.22 11.68
CA ALA A 254 33.87 1.97 13.09
C ALA A 254 33.38 3.23 13.83
N GLU A 255 33.84 4.41 13.39
CA GLU A 255 33.41 5.70 13.90
C GLU A 255 31.99 6.04 13.46
N GLU A 256 31.64 5.87 12.18
CA GLU A 256 30.27 6.08 11.67
C GLU A 256 29.28 5.09 12.29
N GLN A 257 29.67 3.83 12.53
CA GLN A 257 28.83 2.86 13.23
C GLN A 257 28.59 3.24 14.69
N ALA A 258 29.62 3.73 15.38
CA ALA A 258 29.49 4.21 16.75
C ALA A 258 28.61 5.47 16.83
N GLU A 259 28.72 6.36 15.85
CA GLU A 259 27.86 7.54 15.70
C GLU A 259 26.40 7.13 15.53
N GLU A 260 26.09 6.23 14.58
CA GLU A 260 24.72 5.77 14.33
C GLU A 260 24.12 5.05 15.55
N GLN A 261 24.88 4.18 16.21
CA GLN A 261 24.42 3.50 17.43
C GLN A 261 24.12 4.50 18.55
N LEU A 262 24.98 5.51 18.73
CA LEU A 262 24.77 6.52 19.75
C LEU A 262 23.54 7.38 19.40
N TRP A 263 23.39 7.82 18.16
CA TRP A 263 22.20 8.56 17.73
C TRP A 263 20.92 7.76 17.94
N ALA A 264 20.90 6.48 17.56
CA ALA A 264 19.74 5.62 17.73
C ALA A 264 19.30 5.50 19.20
N SER A 265 20.25 5.57 20.14
CA SER A 265 19.98 5.57 21.58
C SER A 265 19.45 6.91 22.10
N VAL A 266 19.76 8.01 21.41
CA VAL A 266 19.49 9.39 21.83
C VAL A 266 18.22 9.97 21.19
N GLN A 267 17.86 9.59 19.97
CA GLN A 267 16.78 10.21 19.19
C GLN A 267 15.38 10.16 19.86
N ASN A 268 15.17 9.24 20.82
CA ASN A 268 13.95 9.10 21.58
C ASN A 268 14.11 9.51 23.07
N SER A 269 15.24 10.12 23.44
CA SER A 269 15.50 10.61 24.80
C SER A 269 14.59 11.79 25.13
N THR A 270 14.11 11.83 26.37
CA THR A 270 13.47 13.01 26.97
C THR A 270 14.41 13.81 27.86
N ASP A 271 15.64 13.33 28.07
CA ASP A 271 16.69 14.03 28.82
C ASP A 271 17.54 14.85 27.83
N PRO A 272 17.77 16.15 28.08
CA PRO A 272 18.60 16.99 27.22
C PRO A 272 20.09 16.61 27.25
N VAL A 273 20.58 15.96 28.31
CA VAL A 273 22.00 15.67 28.51
C VAL A 273 22.56 14.72 27.44
N PRO A 274 21.97 13.54 27.16
CA PRO A 274 22.42 12.66 26.06
C PRO A 274 22.46 13.34 24.69
N VAL A 275 21.49 14.23 24.42
CA VAL A 275 21.40 14.96 23.14
C VAL A 275 22.55 15.96 23.00
N VAL A 276 22.84 16.74 24.04
CA VAL A 276 23.97 17.67 24.07
C VAL A 276 25.30 16.92 23.98
N LEU A 277 25.44 15.79 24.66
CA LEU A 277 26.66 14.97 24.61
C LEU A 277 26.88 14.39 23.21
N PHE A 278 25.83 13.92 22.54
CA PHE A 278 25.89 13.47 21.15
C PHE A 278 26.39 14.59 20.23
N MET A 279 25.76 15.77 20.29
CA MET A 279 26.13 16.93 19.46
C MET A 279 27.57 17.40 19.70
N ARG A 280 28.06 17.27 20.94
CA ARG A 280 29.45 17.63 21.29
C ARG A 280 30.45 16.57 20.82
N GLY A 281 30.08 15.29 20.89
CA GLY A 281 30.91 14.17 20.46
C GLY A 281 31.05 14.09 18.94
N TYR A 282 29.97 14.42 18.22
CA TYR A 282 29.90 14.32 16.77
C TYR A 282 29.44 15.65 16.11
N PRO A 283 30.24 16.73 16.20
CA PRO A 283 29.84 18.07 15.78
C PRO A 283 29.57 18.22 14.28
N ASN A 284 30.03 17.27 13.45
CA ASN A 284 29.79 17.22 12.00
C ASN A 284 28.86 16.08 11.60
N SER A 285 28.14 15.49 12.55
CA SER A 285 27.19 14.41 12.30
C SER A 285 26.10 14.84 11.33
N LYS A 286 25.64 13.90 10.48
CA LYS A 286 24.43 14.07 9.66
C LYS A 286 23.16 14.29 10.49
N TYR A 287 23.19 13.95 11.78
CA TYR A 287 22.07 14.06 12.71
C TYR A 287 22.08 15.36 13.53
N ILE A 288 23.00 16.30 13.30
CA ILE A 288 23.10 17.53 14.12
C ILE A 288 21.81 18.36 14.08
N ASP A 289 21.15 18.46 12.94
CA ASP A 289 19.92 19.25 12.81
C ASP A 289 18.75 18.58 13.55
N GLU A 290 18.65 17.25 13.47
CA GLU A 290 17.66 16.46 14.22
C GLU A 290 17.92 16.53 15.73
N ALA A 291 19.19 16.48 16.16
CA ALA A 291 19.57 16.59 17.56
C ALA A 291 19.25 17.98 18.13
N ARG A 292 19.44 19.06 17.36
CA ARG A 292 19.02 20.41 17.74
C ARG A 292 17.50 20.49 17.92
N ALA A 293 16.75 19.99 16.94
CA ALA A 293 15.29 19.98 17.00
C ALA A 293 14.76 19.14 18.18
N LEU A 294 15.41 18.03 18.50
CA LEU A 294 15.09 17.23 19.68
C LEU A 294 15.37 17.99 20.98
N LEU A 295 16.54 18.64 21.09
CA LEU A 295 16.89 19.43 22.26
C LEU A 295 15.92 20.58 22.50
N ASP A 296 15.54 21.30 21.43
CA ASP A 296 14.58 22.40 21.52
C ASP A 296 13.22 21.90 22.04
N ARG A 297 12.72 20.76 21.52
CA ARG A 297 11.49 20.14 22.02
C ARG A 297 11.57 19.77 23.51
N ILE A 298 12.69 19.21 23.96
CA ILE A 298 12.89 18.83 25.36
C ILE A 298 12.90 20.08 26.26
N VAL A 299 13.65 21.11 25.87
CA VAL A 299 13.77 22.35 26.64
C VAL A 299 12.43 23.10 26.70
N ASP A 300 11.67 23.13 25.60
CA ASP A 300 10.34 23.76 25.58
C ASP A 300 9.32 22.99 26.44
N ALA A 301 9.42 21.66 26.48
CA ALA A 301 8.63 20.82 27.37
C ALA A 301 8.97 21.09 28.86
N GLU A 302 10.24 21.37 29.20
CA GLU A 302 10.65 21.74 30.57
C GLU A 302 10.27 23.18 30.95
N ARG A 303 10.20 24.10 29.98
CA ARG A 303 9.83 25.51 30.19
C ARG A 303 8.35 25.74 30.38
N THR A 304 7.52 24.79 29.94
CA THR A 304 6.08 24.84 30.16
C THR A 304 5.81 24.10 31.47
N PRO A 305 5.51 24.78 32.60
CA PRO A 305 5.10 24.04 33.79
C PRO A 305 3.84 23.27 33.41
N ALA A 306 3.80 21.97 33.67
CA ALA A 306 2.52 21.27 33.71
C ALA A 306 1.62 22.06 34.66
N ALA A 307 0.56 22.67 34.14
CA ALA A 307 -0.42 23.35 34.97
C ALA A 307 -0.90 22.33 36.00
N GLU A 308 -0.78 22.64 37.30
CA GLU A 308 -1.46 21.83 38.31
C GLU A 308 -2.95 21.81 37.94
N PRO A 309 -3.60 20.64 37.90
CA PRO A 309 -5.03 20.59 37.62
C PRO A 309 -5.75 21.27 38.79
N VAL A 310 -6.23 22.49 38.54
CA VAL A 310 -7.30 23.07 39.35
C VAL A 310 -8.47 22.12 39.23
N ASP A 311 -8.93 21.54 40.35
CA ASP A 311 -10.10 20.65 40.33
C ASP A 311 -11.37 21.47 40.04
N THR A 312 -11.58 21.73 38.76
CA THR A 312 -12.77 22.40 38.22
C THR A 312 -13.96 21.46 38.12
N THR A 313 -13.78 20.17 38.42
CA THR A 313 -14.78 19.11 38.23
C THR A 313 -15.95 19.31 39.17
N ALA A 314 -15.69 19.56 40.46
CA ALA A 314 -16.74 19.74 41.46
C ALA A 314 -17.63 20.96 41.20
N GLU A 315 -17.05 22.06 40.70
CA GLU A 315 -17.82 23.26 40.37
C GLU A 315 -18.59 23.12 39.04
N GLN A 316 -18.00 22.40 38.07
CA GLN A 316 -18.71 22.04 36.83
C GLN A 316 -19.91 21.14 37.12
N GLU A 317 -19.75 20.10 37.94
CA GLU A 317 -20.84 19.22 38.38
C GLU A 317 -21.95 19.98 39.13
N ARG A 318 -21.57 20.95 39.98
CA ARG A 318 -22.53 21.78 40.72
C ARG A 318 -23.36 22.66 39.80
N LEU A 319 -22.71 23.38 38.88
CA LEU A 319 -23.39 24.30 37.97
C LEU A 319 -24.25 23.57 36.95
N ILE A 320 -23.77 22.44 36.40
CA ILE A 320 -24.57 21.66 35.45
C ILE A 320 -25.75 20.97 36.14
N GLY A 321 -25.57 20.47 37.38
CA GLY A 321 -26.66 19.89 38.16
C GLY A 321 -27.75 20.91 38.49
N LEU A 322 -27.38 22.17 38.77
CA LEU A 322 -28.32 23.28 38.91
C LEU A 322 -29.12 23.52 37.62
N ALA A 323 -28.44 23.61 36.48
CA ALA A 323 -29.08 23.85 35.19
C ALA A 323 -30.04 22.71 34.77
N GLN A 324 -29.66 21.46 35.03
CA GLN A 324 -30.52 20.29 34.82
C GLN A 324 -31.74 20.29 35.73
N SER A 325 -31.59 20.72 36.99
CA SER A 325 -32.69 20.76 37.96
C SER A 325 -33.72 21.86 37.66
N SER A 326 -33.26 23.00 37.15
CA SER A 326 -34.12 24.15 36.84
C SER A 326 -34.70 24.08 35.44
N GLY A 327 -34.00 23.45 34.49
CA GLY A 327 -34.36 23.40 33.08
C GLY A 327 -34.37 24.78 32.41
N SER A 328 -33.67 25.76 32.99
CA SER A 328 -33.74 27.16 32.54
C SER A 328 -32.62 27.49 31.54
N VAL A 329 -32.95 28.28 30.52
CA VAL A 329 -31.99 28.79 29.52
C VAL A 329 -30.85 29.55 30.20
N ALA A 330 -31.16 30.39 31.19
CA ALA A 330 -30.17 31.22 31.87
C ALA A 330 -29.11 30.39 32.64
N ASP A 331 -29.50 29.25 33.22
CA ASP A 331 -28.57 28.42 33.99
C ASP A 331 -27.60 27.63 33.07
N TYR A 332 -28.09 27.17 31.91
CA TYR A 332 -27.22 26.55 30.91
C TYR A 332 -26.26 27.56 30.25
N GLU A 333 -26.71 28.78 29.98
CA GLU A 333 -25.84 29.87 29.50
C GLU A 333 -24.78 30.25 30.55
N ALA A 334 -25.16 30.30 31.84
CA ALA A 334 -24.22 30.58 32.93
C ALA A 334 -23.13 29.49 33.06
N TYR A 335 -23.50 28.22 32.89
CA TYR A 335 -22.52 27.12 32.84
C TYR A 335 -21.54 27.30 31.67
N LEU A 336 -22.04 27.55 30.45
CA LEU A 336 -21.20 27.74 29.27
C LEU A 336 -20.31 28.99 29.34
N ALA A 337 -20.77 30.05 29.99
CA ALA A 337 -19.97 31.25 30.21
C ALA A 337 -18.82 31.00 31.19
N ALA A 338 -19.04 30.16 32.21
CA ALA A 338 -18.01 29.78 33.18
C ALA A 338 -17.05 28.70 32.64
N PHE A 339 -17.56 27.77 31.82
CA PHE A 339 -16.85 26.59 31.33
C PHE A 339 -17.14 26.32 29.84
N PRO A 340 -16.65 27.17 28.92
CA PRO A 340 -16.94 27.05 27.49
C PRO A 340 -16.36 25.78 26.84
N GLU A 341 -15.27 25.25 27.39
CA GLU A 341 -14.68 23.94 27.01
C GLU A 341 -14.81 22.91 28.15
N GLY A 342 -15.81 23.10 29.03
CA GLY A 342 -16.07 22.19 30.14
C GLY A 342 -16.57 20.81 29.71
N ILE A 343 -16.49 19.83 30.62
CA ILE A 343 -16.86 18.43 30.37
C ILE A 343 -18.33 18.30 29.94
N TYR A 344 -19.19 19.24 30.35
CA TYR A 344 -20.61 19.27 30.01
C TYR A 344 -20.98 20.39 29.03
N ALA A 345 -20.00 21.04 28.37
CA ALA A 345 -20.27 22.16 27.47
C ALA A 345 -21.11 21.75 26.26
N GLU A 346 -20.78 20.62 25.61
CA GLU A 346 -21.58 20.12 24.50
C GLU A 346 -23.01 19.77 24.94
N PHE A 347 -23.16 19.18 26.12
CA PHE A 347 -24.46 18.87 26.71
C PHE A 347 -25.29 20.12 26.99
N ALA A 348 -24.70 21.15 27.63
CA ALA A 348 -25.39 22.40 27.94
C ALA A 348 -25.81 23.15 26.67
N ALA A 349 -24.95 23.19 25.63
CA ALA A 349 -25.26 23.81 24.35
C ALA A 349 -26.39 23.08 23.61
N PHE A 350 -26.43 21.75 23.72
CA PHE A 350 -27.50 20.94 23.15
C PHE A 350 -28.85 21.21 23.83
N GLU A 351 -28.88 21.29 25.16
CA GLU A 351 -30.13 21.54 25.89
C GLU A 351 -30.70 22.94 25.61
N LEU A 352 -29.83 23.95 25.46
CA LEU A 352 -30.25 25.29 25.02
C LEU A 352 -30.94 25.27 23.65
N LYS A 353 -30.44 24.47 22.71
CA LYS A 353 -31.04 24.30 21.39
C LYS A 353 -32.43 23.67 21.49
N ILE A 354 -32.61 22.66 22.34
CA ILE A 354 -33.92 22.03 22.58
C ILE A 354 -34.90 23.04 23.19
N LEU A 355 -34.47 23.83 24.16
CA LEU A 355 -35.32 24.83 24.81
C LEU A 355 -35.74 25.94 23.83
N ALA A 356 -34.84 26.36 22.94
CA ALA A 356 -35.14 27.32 21.87
C ALA A 356 -36.18 26.76 20.87
N GLU A 357 -36.00 25.53 20.40
CA GLU A 357 -36.94 24.89 19.46
C GLU A 357 -38.33 24.67 20.10
N LYS A 358 -38.40 24.37 21.40
CA LYS A 358 -39.66 24.28 22.14
C LYS A 358 -40.37 25.64 22.24
N ALA A 359 -39.62 26.72 22.48
CA ALA A 359 -40.18 28.06 22.52
C ALA A 359 -40.73 28.48 21.14
N GLU A 360 -40.00 28.21 20.06
CA GLU A 360 -40.43 28.51 18.68
C GLU A 360 -41.68 27.72 18.27
N ARG A 361 -41.77 26.43 18.64
CA ARG A 361 -42.97 25.61 18.38
C ARG A 361 -44.19 26.05 19.18
N ALA A 362 -43.99 26.54 20.41
CA ALA A 362 -45.07 27.09 21.23
C ALA A 362 -45.62 28.39 20.62
N THR A 363 -44.78 29.21 19.99
CA THR A 363 -45.23 30.41 19.26
C THR A 363 -45.89 30.11 17.91
N ALA A 364 -45.48 29.03 17.22
CA ALA A 364 -46.03 28.68 15.90
C ALA A 364 -47.41 27.99 15.93
N GLN A 365 -47.85 27.48 17.09
CA GLN A 365 -49.14 26.81 17.25
C GLN A 365 -50.31 27.78 17.52
N ASP A 366 -50.05 29.07 17.75
CA ASP A 366 -51.07 30.07 18.10
C ASP A 366 -51.58 30.87 16.89
N GLU A 367 -51.05 30.67 15.67
CA GLU A 367 -51.27 31.60 14.54
C GLU A 367 -51.97 31.09 13.26
N THR A 368 -52.47 29.84 13.14
CA THR A 368 -53.15 29.45 11.88
C THR A 368 -54.39 28.54 12.03
N GLU A 369 -55.57 29.16 12.10
CA GLU A 369 -56.87 28.62 11.66
C GLU A 369 -57.28 29.30 10.33
N GLU A 370 -57.81 28.49 9.39
CA GLU A 370 -58.60 28.82 8.18
C GLU A 370 -57.94 29.18 6.81
N PRO A 371 -58.62 28.86 5.66
CA PRO A 371 -57.98 28.17 4.53
C PRO A 371 -58.09 28.84 3.12
N VAL A 372 -57.61 28.09 2.09
CA VAL A 372 -57.71 28.24 0.60
C VAL A 372 -56.75 29.29 0.00
N VAL A 373 -55.99 29.12 -1.11
CA VAL A 373 -56.24 28.50 -2.43
C VAL A 373 -54.92 28.14 -3.15
N VAL A 374 -54.92 27.04 -3.92
CA VAL A 374 -53.82 26.54 -4.76
C VAL A 374 -53.95 27.04 -6.21
N ALA A 375 -52.85 27.48 -6.82
CA ALA A 375 -52.65 27.48 -8.28
C ALA A 375 -51.16 27.17 -8.59
N SER A 376 -50.83 25.89 -8.75
CA SER A 376 -50.52 25.22 -10.02
C SER A 376 -49.22 25.65 -10.74
N ARG A 377 -48.20 24.77 -10.62
CA ARG A 377 -47.41 24.33 -11.77
C ARG A 377 -47.12 22.82 -11.59
N ALA A 378 -47.54 22.02 -12.57
CA ALA A 378 -47.31 20.58 -12.66
C ALA A 378 -46.49 20.27 -13.93
N PRO A 379 -46.01 19.03 -14.15
CA PRO A 379 -45.22 18.21 -13.22
C PRO A 379 -43.95 17.65 -13.90
N ALA A 380 -42.90 17.40 -13.14
CA ALA A 380 -41.92 16.38 -13.52
C ALA A 380 -42.48 15.00 -13.09
N ALA A 381 -42.44 14.03 -14.00
CA ALA A 381 -42.87 12.65 -13.77
C ALA A 381 -42.03 11.97 -12.65
N PRO A 382 -42.54 10.88 -12.05
CA PRO A 382 -42.33 10.56 -10.65
C PRO A 382 -40.92 10.04 -10.38
N MET A 383 -40.23 10.66 -9.43
CA MET A 383 -39.23 9.94 -8.65
C MET A 383 -39.99 8.85 -7.88
N GLY A 384 -39.44 7.64 -7.85
CA GLY A 384 -39.98 6.52 -7.07
C GLY A 384 -40.17 6.89 -5.59
N PRO A 385 -40.75 5.99 -4.77
CA PRO A 385 -41.11 6.31 -3.39
C PRO A 385 -39.92 6.96 -2.69
N GLU A 386 -40.14 8.16 -2.14
CA GLU A 386 -39.14 8.89 -1.37
C GLU A 386 -38.68 7.95 -0.25
N LEU A 387 -37.49 7.35 -0.41
CA LEU A 387 -36.89 6.53 0.64
C LEU A 387 -36.74 7.42 1.86
N THR A 388 -37.33 7.04 2.99
CA THR A 388 -37.15 7.71 4.28
C THR A 388 -36.30 6.81 5.18
N PHE A 389 -35.73 7.39 6.23
CA PHE A 389 -34.88 6.65 7.17
C PHE A 389 -35.55 5.38 7.77
N LEU A 390 -36.89 5.40 7.88
CA LEU A 390 -37.71 4.33 8.46
C LEU A 390 -38.37 3.43 7.39
N MET A 391 -38.18 3.69 6.10
CA MET A 391 -38.82 2.92 5.04
C MET A 391 -38.03 1.63 4.77
N PRO A 392 -38.67 0.44 4.80
CA PRO A 392 -38.01 -0.80 4.43
C PRO A 392 -37.57 -0.82 2.97
N PHE A 393 -36.36 -1.34 2.70
CA PHE A 393 -35.88 -1.48 1.34
C PHE A 393 -36.70 -2.50 0.54
N THR A 394 -37.16 -2.09 -0.63
CA THR A 394 -37.98 -2.91 -1.54
C THR A 394 -37.16 -3.55 -2.67
N SER A 395 -35.86 -3.23 -2.76
CA SER A 395 -34.92 -3.79 -3.74
C SER A 395 -33.47 -3.75 -3.21
N GLY A 396 -32.63 -4.71 -3.62
CA GLY A 396 -31.23 -4.82 -3.18
C GLY A 396 -30.84 -6.25 -2.79
N ASP A 397 -29.71 -6.39 -2.08
CA ASP A 397 -29.19 -7.68 -1.61
C ASP A 397 -30.19 -8.37 -0.65
N PRO A 398 -30.33 -9.72 -0.68
CA PRO A 398 -31.27 -10.44 0.20
C PRO A 398 -31.10 -10.17 1.70
N ALA A 399 -29.90 -9.77 2.12
CA ALA A 399 -29.57 -9.48 3.51
C ALA A 399 -30.19 -8.16 4.04
N ILE A 400 -30.55 -7.23 3.14
CA ILE A 400 -31.05 -5.89 3.47
C ILE A 400 -32.51 -5.65 3.03
N MET A 401 -33.06 -6.50 2.16
CA MET A 401 -34.46 -6.41 1.74
C MET A 401 -35.42 -6.53 2.92
N GLY A 402 -36.43 -5.66 2.96
CA GLY A 402 -37.45 -5.64 4.02
C GLY A 402 -36.99 -4.98 5.33
N LYS A 403 -35.79 -4.40 5.38
CA LYS A 403 -35.28 -3.64 6.54
C LYS A 403 -35.08 -2.17 6.18
N SER A 404 -35.31 -1.27 7.13
CA SER A 404 -35.03 0.16 7.00
C SER A 404 -33.55 0.49 7.30
N ILE A 405 -33.14 1.74 7.06
CA ILE A 405 -31.79 2.20 7.43
C ILE A 405 -31.62 2.09 8.95
N GLU A 406 -32.64 2.47 9.74
CA GLU A 406 -32.65 2.38 11.21
C GLU A 406 -32.45 0.94 11.72
N GLU A 407 -33.11 -0.04 11.10
CA GLU A 407 -33.00 -1.45 11.51
C GLU A 407 -31.65 -2.05 11.13
N LEU A 408 -31.02 -1.56 10.06
CA LEU A 408 -29.73 -2.08 9.61
C LEU A 408 -28.57 -1.55 10.45
N VAL A 409 -28.60 -0.27 10.86
CA VAL A 409 -27.53 0.35 11.65
C VAL A 409 -27.42 -0.20 13.07
N THR A 410 -28.46 -0.88 13.53
CA THR A 410 -28.50 -1.60 14.82
C THR A 410 -28.16 -3.09 14.69
N GLY A 411 -27.97 -3.59 13.46
CA GLY A 411 -27.62 -4.98 13.17
C GLY A 411 -26.11 -5.22 13.05
N SER A 412 -25.73 -6.47 12.81
CA SER A 412 -24.33 -6.83 12.60
C SER A 412 -23.87 -6.59 11.15
N PRO A 413 -22.63 -6.12 10.94
CA PRO A 413 -22.10 -5.91 9.60
C PRO A 413 -21.86 -7.24 8.88
N LEU A 414 -21.96 -7.24 7.55
CA LEU A 414 -21.71 -8.39 6.68
C LEU A 414 -20.21 -8.61 6.41
N PHE A 415 -19.42 -7.53 6.50
CA PHE A 415 -17.97 -7.53 6.29
C PHE A 415 -17.28 -6.71 7.38
N SER A 416 -16.00 -6.98 7.60
CA SER A 416 -15.21 -6.22 8.57
C SER A 416 -15.22 -4.71 8.24
N PRO A 417 -15.56 -3.84 9.20
CA PRO A 417 -15.50 -2.38 9.01
C PRO A 417 -14.08 -1.85 8.81
N ILE A 418 -13.07 -2.58 9.29
CA ILE A 418 -11.65 -2.24 9.19
C ILE A 418 -10.92 -3.46 8.60
N GLU A 419 -10.13 -3.25 7.54
CA GLU A 419 -9.34 -4.32 6.93
C GLU A 419 -8.39 -4.94 7.96
N GLY A 420 -8.45 -6.27 8.12
CA GLY A 420 -7.64 -7.00 9.10
C GLY A 420 -8.18 -7.04 10.54
N LEU A 421 -9.38 -6.50 10.82
CA LEU A 421 -9.99 -6.63 12.15
C LEU A 421 -10.37 -8.11 12.42
N PRO A 422 -9.90 -8.72 13.53
CA PRO A 422 -10.27 -10.07 13.92
C PRO A 422 -11.79 -10.26 13.99
N GLU A 423 -12.28 -11.40 13.48
CA GLU A 423 -13.73 -11.67 13.38
C GLU A 423 -14.45 -11.56 14.74
N GLU A 424 -13.76 -11.90 15.82
CA GLU A 424 -14.30 -11.91 17.18
C GLU A 424 -14.69 -10.51 17.68
N LEU A 425 -14.18 -9.45 17.04
CA LEU A 425 -14.42 -8.06 17.42
C LEU A 425 -15.59 -7.41 16.68
N TRP A 426 -16.10 -8.02 15.60
CA TRP A 426 -17.15 -7.42 14.78
C TRP A 426 -18.27 -8.38 14.36
N LYS A 427 -17.97 -9.66 14.17
CA LYS A 427 -18.93 -10.69 13.77
C LYS A 427 -19.87 -10.91 14.95
N GLU A 428 -21.14 -10.52 14.79
CA GLU A 428 -22.20 -10.52 15.81
C GLU A 428 -22.26 -9.29 16.77
N GLN A 429 -21.41 -8.28 16.57
CA GLN A 429 -21.53 -7.00 17.30
C GLN A 429 -22.42 -6.02 16.53
N ASN A 430 -23.04 -5.07 17.24
CA ASN A 430 -23.77 -3.96 16.62
C ASN A 430 -22.78 -2.91 16.09
N CYS A 431 -22.99 -2.44 14.86
CA CYS A 431 -22.16 -1.39 14.23
C CYS A 431 -22.07 -0.09 15.05
N SER A 432 -23.04 0.19 15.93
CA SER A 432 -23.01 1.33 16.85
C SER A 432 -21.79 1.35 17.78
N ASN A 433 -21.19 0.19 18.06
CA ASN A 433 -20.01 0.09 18.93
C ASN A 433 -18.69 0.31 18.17
N CYS A 434 -18.70 0.24 16.83
CA CYS A 434 -17.51 0.42 15.99
C CYS A 434 -17.43 1.82 15.37
N HIS A 435 -18.56 2.53 15.26
CA HIS A 435 -18.70 3.82 14.59
C HIS A 435 -19.99 4.55 15.08
N GLN A 436 -20.04 5.88 15.04
CA GLN A 436 -21.27 6.64 15.31
C GLN A 436 -22.17 6.70 14.07
N TRP A 437 -22.98 5.66 13.82
CA TRP A 437 -23.94 5.60 12.70
C TRP A 437 -25.24 6.36 13.03
N THR A 438 -25.13 7.66 13.33
CA THR A 438 -26.32 8.51 13.49
C THR A 438 -26.95 8.82 12.13
N LYS A 439 -28.21 9.26 12.13
CA LYS A 439 -28.91 9.70 10.92
C LYS A 439 -28.10 10.81 10.21
N GLU A 440 -27.48 11.70 10.95
CA GLU A 440 -26.67 12.81 10.45
C GLU A 440 -25.36 12.33 9.80
N ALA A 441 -24.65 11.40 10.44
CA ALA A 441 -23.41 10.82 9.90
C ALA A 441 -23.68 10.05 8.61
N LEU A 442 -24.79 9.31 8.57
CA LEU A 442 -25.23 8.55 7.39
C LEU A 442 -25.69 9.46 6.26
N CYS A 443 -26.35 10.57 6.58
CA CYS A 443 -26.70 11.58 5.59
C CYS A 443 -25.44 12.16 4.95
N THR A 444 -24.44 12.53 5.76
CA THR A 444 -23.14 13.04 5.29
C THR A 444 -22.43 12.05 4.37
N GLN A 445 -22.42 10.77 4.75
CA GLN A 445 -21.86 9.69 3.94
C GLN A 445 -22.64 9.50 2.63
N GLY A 446 -23.97 9.52 2.66
CA GLY A 446 -24.82 9.43 1.48
C GLY A 446 -24.63 10.61 0.52
N THR A 447 -24.50 11.83 1.03
CA THR A 447 -24.19 13.04 0.24
C THR A 447 -22.82 12.93 -0.43
N THR A 448 -21.84 12.30 0.23
CA THR A 448 -20.53 12.00 -0.37
C THR A 448 -20.69 11.10 -1.59
N TYR A 449 -21.57 10.09 -1.55
CA TYR A 449 -21.88 9.24 -2.71
C TYR A 449 -22.65 9.95 -3.81
N VAL A 450 -23.51 10.92 -3.47
CA VAL A 450 -24.20 11.77 -4.44
C VAL A 450 -23.19 12.63 -5.20
N ASN A 451 -22.23 13.24 -4.49
CA ASN A 451 -21.26 14.18 -5.04
C ASN A 451 -20.13 13.49 -5.83
N ALA A 452 -19.80 12.24 -5.52
CA ALA A 452 -18.65 11.54 -6.09
C ALA A 452 -18.85 10.92 -7.49
N GLY A 453 -19.93 11.27 -8.22
CA GLY A 453 -20.11 10.97 -9.66
C GLY A 453 -19.83 9.51 -10.08
N ASN A 454 -20.88 8.67 -10.08
CA ASN A 454 -20.95 7.29 -10.63
C ASN A 454 -19.62 6.64 -11.09
N ASP A 455 -18.86 6.06 -10.16
CA ASP A 455 -18.41 4.64 -10.21
C ASP A 455 -17.38 4.34 -9.10
N GLU A 456 -16.44 5.24 -8.83
CA GLU A 456 -15.33 4.99 -7.90
C GLU A 456 -15.76 5.01 -6.42
N ALA A 457 -16.72 5.86 -6.09
CA ALA A 457 -17.26 5.90 -4.74
C ALA A 457 -18.17 4.73 -4.46
N VAL A 458 -18.81 4.10 -5.45
CA VAL A 458 -19.74 2.97 -5.25
C VAL A 458 -19.00 1.62 -5.22
N SER A 459 -17.84 1.53 -5.87
CA SER A 459 -17.02 0.31 -5.97
C SER A 459 -16.35 -0.12 -4.65
N LYS A 460 -16.08 0.81 -3.72
CA LYS A 460 -15.54 0.47 -2.39
C LYS A 460 -16.54 -0.35 -1.58
N GLN A 461 -16.09 -1.46 -0.98
CA GLN A 461 -16.95 -2.30 -0.15
C GLN A 461 -17.53 -1.51 1.03
N HIS A 462 -18.82 -1.70 1.27
CA HIS A 462 -19.53 -1.14 2.44
C HIS A 462 -19.80 -2.29 3.43
N PRO A 463 -19.76 -2.08 4.76
CA PRO A 463 -19.99 -3.15 5.73
C PRO A 463 -21.33 -3.88 5.58
N TYR A 464 -22.32 -3.24 4.95
CA TYR A 464 -23.63 -3.82 4.60
C TYR A 464 -23.82 -4.10 3.09
N GLY A 465 -22.73 -4.13 2.31
CA GLY A 465 -22.75 -4.44 0.89
C GLY A 465 -23.10 -3.26 -0.03
N GLY A 466 -22.99 -3.49 -1.34
CA GLY A 466 -23.21 -2.48 -2.37
C GLY A 466 -24.66 -2.00 -2.45
N GLY A 467 -25.63 -2.87 -2.16
CA GLY A 467 -27.05 -2.51 -2.14
C GLY A 467 -27.38 -1.44 -1.10
N PHE A 468 -26.78 -1.50 0.09
CA PHE A 468 -26.99 -0.50 1.14
C PHE A 468 -26.48 0.88 0.72
N LYS A 469 -25.33 0.91 0.05
CA LYS A 469 -24.67 2.14 -0.41
C LYS A 469 -25.49 2.89 -1.46
N LEU A 470 -26.09 2.16 -2.39
CA LEU A 470 -26.99 2.71 -3.41
C LEU A 470 -28.26 3.29 -2.77
N ASN A 471 -28.82 2.61 -1.78
CA ASN A 471 -29.98 3.11 -1.04
C ASN A 471 -29.65 4.33 -0.18
N LEU A 472 -28.48 4.37 0.47
CA LEU A 472 -28.03 5.53 1.25
C LEU A 472 -27.84 6.77 0.37
N ARG A 473 -27.28 6.57 -0.84
CA ARG A 473 -27.18 7.62 -1.84
C ARG A 473 -28.55 8.11 -2.31
N ALA A 474 -29.50 7.22 -2.55
CA ALA A 474 -30.86 7.57 -2.96
C ALA A 474 -31.58 8.36 -1.85
N TRP A 475 -31.48 7.92 -0.60
CA TRP A 475 -32.01 8.63 0.57
C TRP A 475 -31.40 10.04 0.73
N ALA A 476 -30.07 10.15 0.57
CA ALA A 476 -29.40 11.46 0.60
C ALA A 476 -29.80 12.38 -0.56
N SER A 477 -30.05 11.82 -1.75
CA SER A 477 -30.58 12.60 -2.88
C SER A 477 -32.00 13.13 -2.65
N GLY A 478 -32.77 12.48 -1.77
CA GLY A 478 -34.09 12.92 -1.30
C GLY A 478 -34.05 13.89 -0.11
N GLY A 479 -32.87 14.36 0.30
CA GLY A 479 -32.71 15.32 1.40
C GLY A 479 -32.67 14.68 2.79
N CYS A 480 -32.31 13.40 2.89
CA CYS A 480 -32.09 12.69 4.17
C CYS A 480 -33.30 12.71 5.13
N LYS A 481 -34.52 12.64 4.56
CA LYS A 481 -35.77 12.76 5.31
C LYS A 481 -36.02 11.56 6.24
#